data_AF-A0A2S6I020-F1
#
_entry.id   AF-A0A2S6I020-F1
#
_cell.length_a   1.000
_cell.length_b   1.000
_cell.length_c   1.000
_cell.angle_alpha   90.00
_cell.angle_beta   90.00
_cell.angle_gamma   90.00
#
_symmetry.space_group_name_H-M   'P 1'
#
loop_
_entity.id
_entity.type
_entity.pdbx_description
1 polymer ?
#
loop_
_entity_poly.entity_id
_entity_poly.type
_entity_poly.pdbx_seq_one_letter_code
_entity_poly.pdbx_strand_id
1 'polypeptide(L)'
;MQVVYLGKAPREFLADDWTVPPEPLYDQPMFAVDILFVFAGQQLEAGDRARYELVETSGRPIVRVGAVLLPVNQERQPGNLLLVANYSQGEATIYEQWATERPRSNYVSVDCGFYDLIEKVAVSNKEVQLTMRRANGVPMTTHSGIKSTKTHRKEEYVQLTDECWIRMDRILSIDGTPAPGPGSAD
;
A
#
# COMPACT_ATOMS: atom_id res chain seq x y z
N MET A 1 -8.55 9.46 9.95
CA MET A 1 -7.97 8.86 8.73
C MET A 1 -6.48 9.05 8.82
N GLN A 2 -5.66 8.05 8.50
CA GLN A 2 -4.21 8.23 8.54
C GLN A 2 -3.71 8.86 7.23
N VAL A 3 -3.33 10.12 7.31
CA VAL A 3 -2.72 10.86 6.21
C VAL A 3 -1.22 10.70 6.29
N VAL A 4 -0.60 10.26 5.19
CA VAL A 4 0.86 10.22 5.08
C VAL A 4 1.34 11.05 3.90
N TYR A 5 2.61 11.46 3.91
CA TYR A 5 3.18 12.21 2.80
C TYR A 5 4.60 11.78 2.42
N LEU A 6 4.95 12.00 1.15
CA LEU A 6 6.29 11.86 0.60
C LEU A 6 6.79 13.20 0.05
N GLY A 7 8.10 13.41 0.11
CA GLY A 7 8.75 14.65 -0.31
C GLY A 7 8.58 15.81 0.68
N LYS A 8 8.84 17.04 0.22
CA LYS A 8 8.91 18.23 1.07
C LYS A 8 7.53 18.87 1.19
N ALA A 9 6.77 18.46 2.21
CA ALA A 9 5.47 19.05 2.51
C ALA A 9 5.57 20.55 2.84
N PRO A 10 4.65 21.38 2.32
CA PRO A 10 4.58 22.80 2.67
C PRO A 10 4.16 22.97 4.14
N ARG A 11 4.51 24.10 4.75
CA ARG A 11 4.21 24.34 6.18
C ARG A 11 2.71 24.43 6.42
N GLU A 12 1.99 24.99 5.46
CA GLU A 12 0.54 25.15 5.45
C GLU A 12 -0.17 23.80 5.53
N PHE A 13 0.37 22.77 4.85
CA PHE A 13 -0.15 21.40 4.94
C PHE A 13 0.02 20.82 6.34
N LEU A 14 1.19 20.97 6.96
CA LEU A 14 1.45 20.41 8.30
C LEU A 14 0.70 21.16 9.41
N ALA A 15 0.37 22.43 9.19
CA ALA A 15 -0.33 23.29 10.14
C ALA A 15 -1.85 23.33 9.91
N ASP A 16 -2.38 22.53 8.98
CA ASP A 16 -3.80 22.55 8.65
C ASP A 16 -4.66 21.79 9.67
N ASP A 17 -5.97 21.91 9.52
CA ASP A 17 -6.99 21.35 10.42
C ASP A 17 -7.29 19.85 10.20
N TRP A 18 -6.25 19.05 10.01
CA TRP A 18 -6.37 17.60 9.86
C TRP A 18 -7.02 16.93 11.07
N THR A 19 -7.87 15.92 10.83
CA THR A 19 -8.45 15.12 11.91
C THR A 19 -7.36 14.38 12.70
N VAL A 20 -6.34 13.89 11.99
CA VAL A 20 -5.11 13.32 12.55
C VAL A 20 -3.94 13.98 11.83
N PRO A 21 -2.94 14.54 12.54
CA PRO A 21 -1.80 15.20 11.91
C PRO A 21 -1.11 14.31 10.87
N PRO A 22 -0.80 14.82 9.66
CA PRO A 22 -0.11 14.05 8.65
C PRO A 22 1.31 13.68 9.07
N GLU A 23 1.72 12.47 8.70
CA GLU A 23 3.06 11.97 9.01
C GLU A 23 3.86 11.66 7.75
N PRO A 24 5.19 11.83 7.76
CA PRO A 24 6.04 11.39 6.66
C PRO A 24 5.95 9.86 6.51
N LEU A 25 5.86 9.38 5.27
CA LEU A 25 5.87 7.95 4.96
C LEU A 25 7.31 7.42 4.96
N TYR A 26 7.63 6.62 5.97
CA TYR A 26 8.87 5.86 6.09
C TYR A 26 8.55 4.37 5.92
N ASP A 27 8.43 3.66 7.04
CA ASP A 27 8.30 2.21 7.10
C ASP A 27 6.96 1.79 7.73
N GLN A 28 5.98 2.70 7.76
CA GLN A 28 4.64 2.38 8.25
C GLN A 28 4.05 1.22 7.44
N PRO A 29 3.39 0.26 8.10
CA PRO A 29 2.75 -0.83 7.40
C PRO A 29 1.63 -0.31 6.50
N MET A 30 1.44 -0.95 5.34
CA MET A 30 0.47 -0.47 4.34
C MET A 30 -0.99 -0.51 4.81
N PHE A 31 -1.30 -1.30 5.85
CA PHE A 31 -2.61 -1.26 6.48
C PHE A 31 -2.87 0.03 7.26
N ALA A 32 -1.83 0.76 7.67
CA ALA A 32 -1.97 2.02 8.40
C ALA A 32 -2.24 3.20 7.47
N VAL A 33 -1.80 3.14 6.22
CA VAL A 33 -1.96 4.24 5.25
C VAL A 33 -3.41 4.32 4.76
N ASP A 34 -4.07 5.47 4.89
CA ASP A 34 -5.39 5.71 4.28
C ASP A 34 -5.32 6.57 3.02
N ILE A 35 -4.50 7.61 3.04
CA ILE A 35 -4.26 8.53 1.92
C ILE A 35 -2.79 8.93 1.89
N LEU A 36 -2.20 9.01 0.69
CA LEU A 36 -0.85 9.50 0.48
C LEU A 36 -0.85 10.84 -0.26
N PHE A 37 -0.18 11.83 0.31
CA PHE A 37 0.20 13.06 -0.38
C PHE A 37 1.62 12.94 -0.96
N VAL A 38 1.83 13.50 -2.14
CA VAL A 38 3.16 13.53 -2.78
C VAL A 38 3.54 14.96 -3.13
N PHE A 39 4.57 15.48 -2.45
CA PHE A 39 5.14 16.81 -2.60
C PHE A 39 6.59 16.71 -3.13
N ALA A 40 6.77 16.28 -4.37
CA ALA A 40 8.10 15.94 -4.90
C ALA A 40 8.73 16.99 -5.83
N GLY A 41 7.97 18.03 -6.15
CA GLY A 41 7.63 18.08 -7.57
C GLY A 41 8.57 18.82 -8.48
N GLN A 42 9.69 18.29 -8.96
CA GLN A 42 9.68 17.41 -10.15
C GLN A 42 10.01 15.94 -9.92
N GLN A 43 10.84 15.55 -8.97
CA GLN A 43 11.36 14.18 -8.89
C GLN A 43 11.44 13.66 -7.46
N LEU A 44 10.95 12.43 -7.24
CA LEU A 44 11.14 11.70 -5.98
C LEU A 44 12.50 11.03 -5.94
N GLU A 45 13.08 10.94 -4.74
CA GLU A 45 14.23 10.10 -4.46
C GLU A 45 13.88 8.61 -4.67
N ALA A 46 14.89 7.75 -4.88
CA ALA A 46 14.68 6.34 -5.19
C ALA A 46 13.87 5.60 -4.11
N GLY A 47 14.13 5.88 -2.82
CA GLY A 47 13.39 5.28 -1.70
C GLY A 47 11.92 5.71 -1.68
N ASP A 48 11.66 7.01 -1.85
CA ASP A 48 10.29 7.54 -1.89
C ASP A 48 9.53 7.06 -3.11
N ARG A 49 10.21 6.88 -4.25
CA ARG A 49 9.61 6.27 -5.43
C ARG A 49 9.15 4.84 -5.15
N ALA A 50 9.96 4.03 -4.48
CA ALA A 50 9.56 2.66 -4.12
C ALA A 50 8.35 2.64 -3.17
N ARG A 51 8.32 3.55 -2.18
CA ARG A 51 7.17 3.72 -1.27
C ARG A 51 5.92 4.17 -2.01
N TYR A 52 6.05 5.13 -2.92
CA TYR A 52 4.98 5.61 -3.78
C TYR A 52 4.39 4.46 -4.61
N GLU A 53 5.24 3.67 -5.27
CA GLU A 53 4.81 2.54 -6.11
C GLU A 53 4.06 1.50 -5.27
N LEU A 54 4.53 1.21 -4.04
CA LEU A 54 3.85 0.31 -3.11
C LEU A 54 2.45 0.82 -2.72
N VAL A 55 2.33 2.11 -2.39
CA VAL A 55 1.02 2.71 -2.04
C VAL A 55 0.09 2.72 -3.25
N GLU A 56 0.57 3.15 -4.42
CA GLU A 56 -0.22 3.19 -5.66
C GLU A 56 -0.77 1.81 -6.01
N THR A 57 0.08 0.79 -5.97
CA THR A 57 -0.37 -0.56 -6.31
C THR A 57 -1.30 -1.16 -5.30
N SER A 58 -1.23 -0.76 -4.04
CA SER A 58 -2.22 -1.17 -3.03
C SER A 58 -3.62 -0.54 -3.24
N GLY A 59 -3.76 0.36 -4.23
CA GLY A 59 -5.03 0.99 -4.56
C GLY A 59 -5.42 2.11 -3.60
N ARG A 60 -4.49 2.62 -2.78
CA ARG A 60 -4.77 3.71 -1.85
C ARG A 60 -5.03 5.02 -2.60
N PRO A 61 -5.94 5.87 -2.11
CA PRO A 61 -6.08 7.25 -2.55
C PRO A 61 -4.74 8.01 -2.49
N ILE A 62 -4.40 8.70 -3.57
CA ILE A 62 -3.17 9.49 -3.71
C ILE A 62 -3.50 10.89 -4.20
N VAL A 63 -2.93 11.89 -3.53
CA VAL A 63 -2.95 13.29 -3.95
C VAL A 63 -1.54 13.71 -4.35
N ARG A 64 -1.35 14.08 -5.62
CA ARG A 64 -0.10 14.68 -6.09
C ARG A 64 -0.26 16.19 -6.11
N VAL A 65 0.62 16.90 -5.42
CA VAL A 65 0.59 18.37 -5.34
C VAL A 65 1.78 18.94 -6.09
N GLY A 66 1.52 19.83 -7.05
CA GLY A 66 2.52 20.43 -7.92
C GLY A 66 3.01 19.50 -9.02
N ALA A 67 4.17 19.85 -9.60
CA ALA A 67 4.72 19.16 -10.76
C ALA A 67 5.39 17.83 -10.35
N VAL A 68 4.65 16.75 -10.11
CA VAL A 68 5.24 15.45 -9.72
C VAL A 68 5.49 14.56 -10.95
N LEU A 69 6.76 14.33 -11.34
CA LEU A 69 7.14 13.42 -12.44
C LEU A 69 7.20 11.97 -11.97
N LEU A 70 6.02 11.40 -11.76
CA LEU A 70 5.86 9.96 -11.58
C LEU A 70 4.99 9.41 -12.72
N PRO A 71 5.37 8.28 -13.33
CA PRO A 71 4.50 7.65 -14.30
C PRO A 71 3.14 7.37 -13.65
N VAL A 72 2.08 7.47 -14.43
CA VAL A 72 0.76 7.00 -13.99
C VAL A 72 0.74 5.51 -14.28
N ASN A 73 0.63 4.68 -13.25
CA ASN A 73 0.51 3.24 -13.44
C ASN A 73 -0.84 2.93 -14.13
N GLN A 74 -0.80 2.24 -15.27
CA GLN A 74 -1.99 1.90 -16.05
C GLN A 74 -2.89 0.87 -15.33
N GLU A 75 -2.33 0.08 -14.41
CA GLU A 75 -3.07 -0.89 -13.59
C GLU A 75 -3.66 -0.27 -12.30
N ARG A 76 -3.54 1.05 -12.13
CA ARG A 76 -4.11 1.77 -10.98
C ARG A 76 -5.64 1.64 -10.98
N GLN A 77 -6.23 1.58 -9.78
CA GLN A 77 -7.67 1.79 -9.62
C GLN A 77 -8.10 3.16 -10.16
N PRO A 78 -8.96 3.21 -11.20
CA PRO A 78 -9.42 4.47 -11.76
C PRO A 78 -10.05 5.34 -10.67
N GLY A 79 -9.67 6.63 -10.61
CA GLY A 79 -10.26 7.59 -9.68
C GLY A 79 -9.56 7.77 -8.33
N ASN A 80 -8.56 6.94 -7.99
CA ASN A 80 -7.78 7.07 -6.73
C ASN A 80 -6.52 7.96 -6.87
N LEU A 81 -6.47 8.79 -7.91
CA LEU A 81 -5.44 9.81 -8.08
C LEU A 81 -6.10 11.18 -8.23
N LEU A 82 -5.71 12.11 -7.36
CA LEU A 82 -6.01 13.53 -7.50
C LEU A 82 -4.73 14.28 -7.85
N LEU A 83 -4.81 15.14 -8.87
CA LEU A 83 -3.73 16.04 -9.25
C LEU A 83 -4.15 17.46 -8.85
N VAL A 84 -3.33 18.09 -8.01
CA VAL A 84 -3.58 19.45 -7.51
C VAL A 84 -2.39 20.33 -7.87
N ALA A 85 -2.63 21.53 -8.39
CA ALA A 85 -1.56 22.44 -8.74
C ALA A 85 -0.78 22.92 -7.50
N ASN A 86 -1.51 23.31 -6.44
CA ASN A 86 -0.95 23.80 -5.18
C ASN A 86 -1.85 23.38 -4.02
N TYR A 87 -1.27 23.19 -2.84
CA TYR A 87 -2.04 23.00 -1.61
C TYR A 87 -2.42 24.34 -1.01
N SER A 88 -3.68 24.51 -0.57
CA SER A 88 -4.13 25.69 0.17
C SER A 88 -4.52 25.29 1.61
N GLN A 89 -4.18 26.14 2.58
CA GLN A 89 -4.62 25.92 3.97
C GLN A 89 -6.15 26.01 4.09
N GLY A 90 -6.74 25.21 4.97
CA GLY A 90 -8.18 25.10 5.19
C GLY A 90 -8.86 24.10 4.24
N GLU A 91 -8.09 23.30 3.50
CA GLU A 91 -8.60 22.30 2.56
C GLU A 91 -8.50 20.86 3.09
N ALA A 92 -7.97 20.63 4.30
CA ALA A 92 -7.75 19.28 4.83
C ALA A 92 -9.03 18.42 4.77
N THR A 93 -10.16 18.98 5.21
CA THR A 93 -11.47 18.30 5.18
C THR A 93 -11.88 17.89 3.77
N ILE A 94 -11.56 18.68 2.73
CA ILE A 94 -11.88 18.37 1.34
C ILE A 94 -11.14 17.11 0.89
N TYR A 95 -9.86 16.99 1.25
CA TYR A 95 -9.05 15.82 0.89
C TYR A 95 -9.45 14.57 1.68
N GLU A 96 -9.77 14.71 2.96
CA GLU A 96 -10.28 13.60 3.78
C GLU A 96 -11.63 13.07 3.27
N GLN A 97 -12.53 13.97 2.88
CA GLN A 97 -13.82 13.61 2.27
C GLN A 97 -13.60 12.93 0.91
N TRP A 98 -12.77 13.52 0.05
CA TRP A 98 -12.43 12.95 -1.26
C TRP A 98 -11.89 11.51 -1.14
N ALA A 99 -11.03 11.23 -0.16
CA ALA A 99 -10.52 9.89 0.08
C ALA A 99 -11.58 8.93 0.62
N THR A 100 -12.50 9.40 1.47
CA THR A 100 -13.56 8.57 2.08
C THR A 100 -14.60 8.12 1.05
N GLU A 101 -14.85 8.92 0.02
CA GLU A 101 -15.80 8.61 -1.05
C GLU A 101 -15.28 7.58 -2.07
N ARG A 102 -14.07 7.05 -1.86
CA ARG A 102 -13.39 6.14 -2.79
C ARG A 102 -13.06 4.81 -2.13
N PRO A 103 -12.87 3.74 -2.93
CA PRO A 103 -12.31 2.51 -2.41
C PRO A 103 -10.95 2.80 -1.77
N ARG A 104 -10.79 2.41 -0.51
CA ARG A 104 -9.52 2.52 0.20
C ARG A 104 -8.43 1.63 -0.41
N SER A 105 -8.83 0.51 -1.01
CA SER A 105 -7.93 -0.56 -1.44
C SER A 105 -8.45 -1.26 -2.69
N ASN A 106 -7.55 -1.92 -3.40
CA ASN A 106 -7.85 -2.90 -4.44
C ASN A 106 -7.69 -4.35 -3.97
N TYR A 107 -7.89 -4.60 -2.67
CA TYR A 107 -7.73 -5.93 -2.08
C TYR A 107 -8.67 -6.96 -2.70
N VAL A 108 -8.11 -8.12 -3.01
CA VAL A 108 -8.84 -9.32 -3.43
C VAL A 108 -8.67 -10.37 -2.35
N SER A 109 -9.77 -10.90 -1.82
CA SER A 109 -9.71 -11.98 -0.82
C SER A 109 -8.95 -13.18 -1.35
N VAL A 110 -8.18 -13.79 -0.45
CA VAL A 110 -7.41 -14.98 -0.73
C VAL A 110 -8.28 -16.22 -0.52
N ASP A 111 -8.08 -17.24 -1.34
CA ASP A 111 -8.78 -18.53 -1.19
C ASP A 111 -8.48 -19.20 0.16
N CYS A 112 -9.48 -19.84 0.75
CA CYS A 112 -9.38 -20.48 2.06
C CYS A 112 -8.24 -21.50 2.13
N GLY A 113 -8.02 -22.30 1.08
CA GLY A 113 -6.95 -23.29 1.06
C GLY A 113 -5.56 -22.67 1.07
N PHE A 114 -5.39 -21.51 0.43
CA PHE A 114 -4.12 -20.77 0.48
C PHE A 114 -3.94 -20.04 1.82
N TYR A 115 -5.04 -19.55 2.40
CA TYR A 115 -5.03 -19.00 3.75
C TYR A 115 -4.59 -20.04 4.79
N ASP A 116 -5.12 -21.26 4.72
CA ASP A 116 -4.70 -22.39 5.58
C ASP A 116 -3.21 -22.73 5.41
N LEU A 117 -2.70 -22.65 4.18
CA LEU A 117 -1.27 -22.83 3.92
C LEU A 117 -0.43 -21.73 4.60
N ILE A 118 -0.85 -20.47 4.52
CA ILE A 118 -0.20 -19.35 5.20
C ILE A 118 -0.19 -19.58 6.71
N GLU A 119 -1.32 -19.99 7.31
CA GLU A 119 -1.40 -20.26 8.74
C GLU A 119 -0.51 -21.42 9.16
N LYS A 120 -0.48 -22.51 8.38
CA LYS A 120 0.41 -23.65 8.62
C LYS A 120 1.88 -23.23 8.61
N VAL A 121 2.27 -22.38 7.66
CA VAL A 121 3.63 -21.84 7.57
C VAL A 121 3.94 -20.96 8.77
N ALA A 122 3.03 -20.08 9.16
CA ALA A 122 3.19 -19.20 10.33
C ALA A 122 3.39 -20.00 11.63
N VAL A 123 2.59 -21.06 11.83
CA VAL A 123 2.71 -21.95 12.99
C VAL A 123 4.02 -22.75 12.97
N SER A 124 4.50 -23.14 11.78
CA SER A 124 5.73 -23.91 11.65
C SER A 124 7.01 -23.13 12.00
N ASN A 125 6.94 -21.80 11.94
CA ASN A 125 8.07 -20.88 12.13
C ASN A 125 9.30 -21.24 11.28
N LYS A 126 9.08 -21.84 10.10
CA LYS A 126 10.12 -22.19 9.13
C LYS A 126 10.30 -21.07 8.13
N GLU A 127 11.53 -20.93 7.65
CA GLU A 127 11.82 -20.12 6.48
C GLU A 127 11.26 -20.81 5.23
N VAL A 128 10.55 -20.05 4.41
CA VAL A 128 9.94 -20.50 3.16
C VAL A 128 10.33 -19.56 2.03
N GLN A 129 10.28 -20.07 0.80
CA GLN A 129 10.39 -19.25 -0.39
C GLN A 129 9.04 -18.59 -0.70
N LEU A 130 9.00 -17.26 -0.63
CA LEU A 130 7.84 -16.45 -0.98
C LEU A 130 8.05 -15.83 -2.36
N THR A 131 7.11 -16.05 -3.28
CA THR A 131 7.02 -15.27 -4.53
C THR A 131 5.90 -14.26 -4.40
N MET A 132 6.17 -12.99 -4.67
CA MET A 132 5.23 -11.89 -4.46
C MET A 132 5.19 -10.95 -5.66
N ARG A 133 4.03 -10.34 -5.91
CA ARG A 133 3.88 -9.31 -6.95
C ARG A 133 4.41 -7.97 -6.44
N ARG A 134 5.49 -7.45 -7.05
CA ARG A 134 5.97 -6.08 -6.77
C ARG A 134 5.00 -5.03 -7.30
N ALA A 135 5.26 -3.79 -6.90
CA ALA A 135 4.52 -2.63 -7.37
C ALA A 135 4.62 -2.37 -8.89
N ASN A 136 5.66 -2.86 -9.56
CA ASN A 136 5.76 -2.79 -11.01
C ASN A 136 5.11 -3.99 -11.72
N GLY A 137 4.33 -4.81 -11.00
CA GLY A 137 3.71 -6.04 -11.50
C GLY A 137 4.67 -7.23 -11.64
N VAL A 138 5.98 -7.02 -11.50
CA VAL A 138 6.98 -8.08 -11.68
C VAL A 138 7.04 -8.96 -10.43
N PRO A 139 7.02 -10.30 -10.58
CA PRO A 139 7.24 -11.20 -9.47
C PRO A 139 8.63 -11.01 -8.83
N MET A 140 8.70 -11.09 -7.51
CA MET A 140 9.92 -11.12 -6.72
C MET A 140 9.89 -12.33 -5.81
N THR A 141 11.02 -13.02 -5.73
CA THR A 141 11.20 -14.15 -4.81
C THR A 141 12.11 -13.73 -3.66
N THR A 142 11.74 -14.10 -2.43
CA THR A 142 12.54 -13.91 -1.22
C THR A 142 12.44 -15.15 -0.34
N HIS A 143 13.42 -15.36 0.55
CA HIS A 143 13.32 -16.35 1.61
C HIS A 143 13.02 -15.62 2.92
N SER A 144 11.96 -16.03 3.61
CA SER A 144 11.54 -15.44 4.88
C SER A 144 10.60 -16.40 5.62
N GLY A 145 10.55 -16.30 6.95
CA GLY A 145 9.45 -16.90 7.71
C GLY A 145 8.21 -16.00 7.71
N ILE A 146 7.07 -16.59 8.05
CA ILE A 146 5.84 -15.86 8.39
C ILE A 146 5.69 -15.91 9.92
N LYS A 147 5.61 -14.75 10.56
CA LYS A 147 5.52 -14.62 12.02
C LYS A 147 4.07 -14.56 12.51
N SER A 148 3.21 -13.86 11.77
CA SER A 148 1.84 -13.55 12.18
C SER A 148 0.97 -13.23 10.98
N THR A 149 -0.33 -13.41 11.12
CA THR A 149 -1.35 -12.88 10.21
C THR A 149 -2.18 -11.80 10.90
N LYS A 150 -2.76 -10.90 10.11
CA LYS A 150 -3.67 -9.85 10.59
C LYS A 150 -4.69 -9.48 9.53
N THR A 151 -5.93 -9.30 9.96
CA THR A 151 -6.96 -8.64 9.16
C THR A 151 -7.15 -7.20 9.62
N HIS A 152 -7.11 -6.25 8.68
CA HIS A 152 -7.36 -4.85 8.96
C HIS A 152 -8.25 -4.25 7.87
N ARG A 153 -9.43 -3.74 8.27
CA ARG A 153 -10.40 -3.11 7.35
C ARG A 153 -10.70 -3.97 6.10
N LYS A 154 -10.96 -5.27 6.32
CA LYS A 154 -11.24 -6.30 5.29
C LYS A 154 -10.06 -6.67 4.37
N GLU A 155 -8.86 -6.23 4.69
CA GLU A 155 -7.63 -6.60 3.98
C GLU A 155 -6.80 -7.53 4.88
N GLU A 156 -6.23 -8.58 4.30
CA GLU A 156 -5.49 -9.62 5.04
C GLU A 156 -3.99 -9.46 4.78
N TYR A 157 -3.20 -9.58 5.84
CA TYR A 157 -1.77 -9.32 5.84
C TYR A 157 -1.02 -10.43 6.56
N VAL A 158 0.21 -10.67 6.10
CA VAL A 158 1.23 -11.44 6.81
C VAL A 158 2.31 -10.50 7.34
N GLN A 159 2.81 -10.79 8.53
CA GLN A 159 4.05 -10.24 9.03
C GLN A 159 5.17 -11.22 8.75
N LEU A 160 6.22 -10.75 8.09
CA LEU A 160 7.45 -11.50 7.87
C LEU A 160 8.35 -11.44 9.11
N THR A 161 9.40 -12.26 9.13
CA THR A 161 10.38 -12.33 10.24
C THR A 161 11.23 -11.07 10.40
N ASP A 162 11.29 -10.21 9.38
CA ASP A 162 11.92 -8.88 9.41
C ASP A 162 10.94 -7.78 9.88
N GLU A 163 9.81 -8.16 10.46
CA GLU A 163 8.69 -7.30 10.88
C GLU A 163 7.95 -6.58 9.74
N CYS A 164 8.29 -6.87 8.47
CA CYS A 164 7.61 -6.30 7.31
C CYS A 164 6.19 -6.85 7.17
N TRP A 165 5.22 -5.97 6.91
CA TRP A 165 3.82 -6.35 6.66
C TRP A 165 3.49 -6.34 5.18
N ILE A 166 3.02 -7.47 4.67
CA ILE A 166 2.70 -7.68 3.26
C ILE A 166 1.24 -8.11 3.14
N ARG A 167 0.53 -7.59 2.14
CA ARG A 167 -0.84 -8.05 1.84
C ARG A 167 -0.82 -9.48 1.29
N MET A 168 -1.72 -10.32 1.79
CA MET A 168 -1.78 -11.73 1.38
C MET A 168 -2.07 -11.91 -0.11
N ASP A 169 -2.93 -11.06 -0.67
CA ASP A 169 -3.27 -11.06 -2.10
C ASP A 169 -2.11 -10.68 -3.05
N ARG A 170 -0.97 -10.28 -2.48
CA ARG A 170 0.28 -10.05 -3.22
C ARG A 170 1.20 -11.25 -3.21
N ILE A 171 0.93 -12.27 -2.41
CA ILE A 171 1.69 -13.51 -2.38
C ILE A 171 1.19 -14.39 -3.53
N LEU A 172 2.08 -14.68 -4.47
CA LEU A 172 1.81 -15.49 -5.66
C LEU A 172 2.08 -16.98 -5.40
N SER A 173 3.05 -17.31 -4.55
CA SER A 173 3.32 -18.70 -4.14
C SER A 173 4.14 -18.79 -2.85
N ILE A 174 4.06 -19.95 -2.19
CA ILE A 174 4.85 -20.34 -1.03
C ILE A 174 5.49 -21.72 -1.30
N ASP A 175 6.82 -21.81 -1.24
CA ASP A 175 7.60 -23.02 -1.57
C ASP A 175 7.17 -23.67 -2.90
N GLY A 176 6.92 -22.83 -3.91
CA GLY A 176 6.43 -23.26 -5.23
C GLY A 176 4.95 -23.64 -5.28
N THR A 177 4.23 -23.67 -4.16
CA THR A 177 2.77 -23.87 -4.12
C THR A 177 2.08 -22.56 -4.49
N PRO A 178 1.40 -22.47 -5.65
CA PRO A 178 0.81 -21.23 -6.12
C PRO A 178 -0.41 -20.83 -5.29
N ALA A 179 -0.63 -19.53 -5.16
CA ALA A 179 -1.92 -19.00 -4.76
C ALA A 179 -2.95 -19.34 -5.85
N PRO A 180 -4.18 -19.76 -5.50
CA PRO A 180 -5.26 -19.95 -6.45
C PRO A 180 -5.47 -18.66 -7.22
N GLY A 181 -5.53 -18.76 -8.56
CA GLY A 181 -5.78 -17.61 -9.40
C GLY A 181 -7.20 -17.09 -9.22
N PRO A 182 -7.48 -15.81 -9.54
CA PRO A 182 -8.85 -15.34 -9.66
C PRO A 182 -9.53 -16.10 -10.81
N GLY A 183 -10.23 -17.19 -10.50
CA GLY A 183 -10.94 -18.03 -11.48
C GLY A 183 -10.82 -19.55 -11.32
N SER A 184 -10.09 -20.08 -10.33
CA SER A 184 -10.13 -21.51 -10.01
C SER A 184 -11.08 -21.78 -8.84
N ALA A 185 -12.36 -21.49 -9.06
CA ALA A 185 -13.43 -22.15 -8.33
C ALA A 185 -14.06 -23.13 -9.34
N ASP A 186 -13.87 -24.43 -9.10
CA ASP A 186 -14.61 -25.49 -9.80
C ASP A 186 -16.12 -25.35 -9.60
#